data_AF-A0A1Q3GPX5-F1
#
_entry.id   AF-A0A1Q3GPX5-F1
#
_cell.length_a   1.000
_cell.length_b   1.000
_cell.length_c   1.000
_cell.angle_alpha   90.00
_cell.angle_beta   90.00
_cell.angle_gamma   90.00
#
_symmetry.space_group_name_H-M   'P 1'
#
loop_
_entity.id
_entity.type
_entity.pdbx_description
1 polymer ?
#
loop_
_entity_poly.entity_id
_entity_poly.type
_entity_poly.pdbx_seq_one_letter_code
_entity_poly.pdbx_strand_id
1 'polypeptide(L)'
;MSLEEQHPSLFQFFAGYFPEADLDGLTDVEVVADFKKKNPQQVVQETQTALKKIPKEDSVLQEIANEANRYFETTEDAWQWVQMIRVELEK
;
A
#
# COMPACT_ATOMS: atom_id res chain seq x y z
N MET A 1 9.38 6.53 13.92
CA MET A 1 10.20 6.30 12.71
C MET A 1 9.22 6.15 11.60
N SER A 2 9.38 6.91 10.51
CA SER A 2 8.34 7.01 9.49
C SER A 2 8.32 5.76 8.59
N LEU A 3 7.21 5.54 7.88
CA LEU A 3 7.11 4.47 6.88
C LEU A 3 8.25 4.53 5.84
N GLU A 4 8.63 5.74 5.42
CA GLU A 4 9.76 5.99 4.49
C GLU A 4 11.09 5.42 5.01
N GLU A 5 11.39 5.61 6.30
CA GLU A 5 12.67 5.21 6.89
C GLU A 5 12.75 3.69 7.11
N GLN A 6 11.64 3.07 7.48
CA GLN A 6 11.59 1.65 7.84
C GLN A 6 11.29 0.75 6.64
N HIS A 7 10.48 1.25 5.70
CA HIS A 7 9.95 0.51 4.57
C HIS A 7 9.89 1.38 3.31
N PRO A 8 11.05 1.77 2.73
CA PRO A 8 11.09 2.68 1.59
C PRO A 8 10.32 2.15 0.36
N SER A 9 10.27 0.84 0.17
CA SER A 9 9.45 0.22 -0.88
C SER A 9 7.95 0.37 -0.65
N LEU A 10 7.48 0.31 0.61
CA LEU A 10 6.07 0.54 0.93
C LEU A 10 5.72 2.01 0.79
N PHE A 11 6.60 2.90 1.22
CA PHE A 11 6.41 4.34 1.02
C PHE A 11 6.29 4.66 -0.47
N GLN A 12 7.23 4.21 -1.31
CA GLN A 12 7.17 4.43 -2.76
C GLN A 12 5.91 3.83 -3.40
N PHE A 13 5.47 2.67 -2.92
CA PHE A 13 4.25 2.04 -3.40
C PHE A 13 2.99 2.83 -3.01
N PHE A 14 2.82 3.15 -1.72
CA PHE A 14 1.63 3.85 -1.24
C PHE A 14 1.58 5.31 -1.71
N ALA A 15 2.65 6.08 -1.53
CA ALA A 15 2.73 7.48 -1.93
C ALA A 15 2.80 7.69 -3.45
N GLY A 16 3.35 6.72 -4.18
CA GLY A 16 3.53 6.82 -5.62
C GLY A 16 2.28 6.43 -6.42
N TYR A 17 1.54 5.39 -5.99
CA TYR A 17 0.52 4.77 -6.85
C TYR A 17 -0.92 5.06 -6.44
N PHE A 18 -1.20 5.27 -5.15
CA PHE A 18 -2.57 5.43 -4.67
C PHE A 18 -3.10 6.87 -4.77
N PRO A 19 -2.32 7.92 -4.48
CA PRO A 19 -2.78 9.30 -4.68
C PRO A 19 -3.16 9.60 -6.14
N GLU A 20 -2.47 8.97 -7.10
CA GLU A 20 -2.77 9.11 -8.54
C GLU A 20 -4.04 8.34 -8.95
N ALA A 21 -4.43 7.30 -8.20
CA ALA A 21 -5.57 6.45 -8.54
C ALA A 21 -6.89 7.22 -8.64
N ASP A 22 -7.09 8.23 -7.78
CA ASP A 22 -8.27 9.10 -7.81
C ASP A 22 -8.31 9.97 -9.08
N LEU A 23 -7.15 10.34 -9.63
CA LEU A 23 -7.05 11.13 -10.86
C LEU A 23 -7.28 10.28 -12.12
N ASP A 24 -6.77 9.04 -12.12
CA ASP A 24 -6.95 8.08 -13.22
C ASP A 24 -8.26 7.29 -13.14
N GLY A 25 -9.03 7.44 -12.06
CA GLY A 25 -10.29 6.72 -11.83
C GLY A 25 -10.09 5.21 -11.60
N LEU A 26 -8.92 4.82 -11.10
CA LEU A 26 -8.56 3.43 -10.85
C LEU A 26 -9.07 2.97 -9.49
N THR A 27 -9.57 1.74 -9.44
CA THR A 27 -9.81 1.04 -8.18
C THR A 27 -8.49 0.58 -7.56
N ASP A 28 -8.47 0.36 -6.25
CA ASP A 28 -7.28 -0.14 -5.55
C ASP A 28 -6.70 -1.42 -6.18
N VAL A 29 -7.56 -2.31 -6.64
CA VAL A 29 -7.17 -3.55 -7.32
C VAL A 29 -6.45 -3.25 -8.64
N GLU A 30 -6.94 -2.27 -9.40
CA GLU A 30 -6.33 -1.81 -10.64
C GLU A 30 -5.00 -1.11 -10.39
N VAL A 31 -4.88 -0.34 -9.30
CA VAL A 31 -3.61 0.25 -8.86
C VAL A 31 -2.57 -0.83 -8.59
N VAL A 32 -2.95 -1.90 -7.86
CA VAL A 32 -2.03 -3.04 -7.62
C VAL A 32 -1.67 -3.74 -8.94
N ALA A 33 -2.64 -3.94 -9.84
CA ALA A 33 -2.38 -4.56 -11.14
C ALA A 33 -1.42 -3.72 -12.00
N ASP A 34 -1.60 -2.39 -12.01
CA ASP A 34 -0.76 -1.45 -12.71
C ASP A 34 0.66 -1.39 -12.11
N PHE A 35 0.77 -1.37 -10.78
CA PHE A 35 2.05 -1.50 -10.08
C PHE A 35 2.79 -2.77 -10.49
N LYS A 36 2.13 -3.94 -10.49
CA LYS A 36 2.74 -5.21 -10.93
C LYS A 36 3.18 -5.18 -12.39
N LYS A 37 2.47 -4.45 -13.24
CA LYS A 37 2.78 -4.34 -14.67
C LYS A 37 3.93 -3.38 -14.95
N LYS A 38 4.02 -2.27 -14.21
CA LYS A 38 5.03 -1.22 -14.40
C LYS A 38 6.37 -1.52 -13.74
N ASN A 39 6.39 -2.41 -12.75
CA ASN A 39 7.60 -2.68 -11.97
C ASN A 39 8.19 -4.07 -12.23
N PRO A 40 9.51 -4.23 -12.11
CA PRO A 40 10.14 -5.55 -12.12
C PRO A 40 9.59 -6.44 -11.01
N GLN A 41 9.54 -7.75 -11.26
CA GLN A 41 9.09 -8.74 -10.30
C GLN A 41 9.82 -8.66 -8.95
N GLN A 42 11.11 -8.28 -8.95
CA GLN A 42 11.88 -8.08 -7.72
C GLN A 42 11.25 -7.00 -6.82
N VAL A 43 10.91 -5.84 -7.39
CA VAL A 43 10.29 -4.72 -6.65
C VAL A 43 8.93 -5.12 -6.09
N VAL A 44 8.15 -5.88 -6.86
CA VAL A 44 6.85 -6.42 -6.41
C VAL A 44 7.05 -7.35 -5.21
N GLN A 45 8.02 -8.27 -5.27
CA GLN A 45 8.32 -9.19 -4.17
C GLN A 45 8.86 -8.48 -2.92
N GLU A 46 9.70 -7.46 -3.09
CA GLU A 46 10.21 -6.64 -1.98
C GLU A 46 9.05 -5.90 -1.28
N THR A 47 8.15 -5.32 -2.06
CA THR A 47 6.95 -4.62 -1.56
C THR A 47 6.02 -5.59 -0.84
N GLN A 48 5.74 -6.76 -1.43
CA GLN A 48 4.94 -7.82 -0.81
C GLN A 48 5.56 -8.28 0.52
N THR A 49 6.87 -8.50 0.55
CA THR A 49 7.60 -8.96 1.75
C THR A 49 7.58 -7.91 2.85
N ALA A 50 7.76 -6.63 2.49
CA ALA A 50 7.65 -5.53 3.43
C ALA A 50 6.20 -5.41 3.96
N LEU A 51 5.21 -5.53 3.08
CA LEU A 51 3.80 -5.38 3.45
C LEU A 51 3.37 -6.46 4.44
N LYS A 52 3.87 -7.70 4.29
CA LYS A 52 3.63 -8.81 5.24
C LYS A 52 4.13 -8.54 6.66
N LYS A 53 5.14 -7.68 6.82
CA LYS A 53 5.71 -7.32 8.13
C LYS A 53 4.94 -6.19 8.82
N ILE A 54 4.03 -5.52 8.13
CA ILE A 54 3.24 -4.43 8.71
C ILE A 54 2.35 -4.98 9.83
N PRO A 55 2.47 -4.45 11.06
CA PRO A 55 1.63 -4.84 12.18
C PRO A 55 0.24 -4.17 12.10
N LYS A 56 -0.75 -4.75 12.78
CA LYS A 56 -2.06 -4.13 12.98
C LYS A 56 -1.99 -3.11 14.12
N GLU A 57 -1.22 -2.04 13.89
CA GLU A 57 -1.05 -0.94 14.84
C GLU A 57 -1.59 0.35 14.23
N ASP A 58 -2.38 1.10 15.02
CA ASP A 58 -3.08 2.29 14.54
C ASP A 58 -2.14 3.33 13.94
N SER A 59 -1.03 3.64 14.62
CA SER A 59 -0.02 4.60 14.15
C SER A 59 0.55 4.21 12.78
N VAL A 60 0.90 2.92 12.59
CA VAL A 60 1.46 2.44 11.32
C VAL A 60 0.42 2.48 10.20
N LEU A 61 -0.82 2.11 10.51
CA LEU A 61 -1.91 2.12 9.53
C LEU A 61 -2.32 3.55 9.15
N GLN A 62 -2.27 4.49 10.09
CA GLN A 62 -2.48 5.90 9.79
C GLN A 62 -1.38 6.47 8.89
N GLU A 63 -0.11 6.10 9.10
CA GLU A 63 0.96 6.49 8.19
C GLU A 63 0.71 5.96 6.78
N ILE A 64 0.42 4.66 6.63
CA ILE A 64 0.09 4.06 5.33
C ILE A 64 -1.08 4.78 4.65
N ALA A 65 -2.13 5.10 5.42
CA ALA A 65 -3.29 5.81 4.94
C ALA A 65 -2.94 7.23 4.44
N ASN A 66 -2.11 7.95 5.20
CA ASN A 66 -1.63 9.28 4.82
C ASN A 66 -0.81 9.23 3.53
N GLU A 67 0.13 8.29 3.42
CA GLU A 67 0.93 8.11 2.20
C GLU A 67 0.05 7.76 1.00
N ALA A 68 -0.93 6.89 1.19
CA ALA A 68 -1.88 6.52 0.14
C ALA A 68 -2.91 7.62 -0.18
N ASN A 69 -2.87 8.77 0.50
CA ASN A 69 -3.88 9.83 0.45
C ASN A 69 -5.32 9.28 0.65
N ARG A 70 -5.49 8.40 1.63
CA ARG A 70 -6.74 7.69 1.86
C ARG A 70 -7.24 7.85 3.29
N TYR A 71 -8.52 8.12 3.43
CA TYR A 71 -9.18 8.23 4.73
C TYR A 71 -9.86 6.92 5.12
N PHE A 72 -9.71 6.54 6.39
CA PHE A 72 -10.40 5.42 7.01
C PHE A 72 -11.08 5.88 8.30
N GLU A 73 -12.31 5.40 8.53
CA GLU A 73 -13.06 5.73 9.74
C GLU A 73 -12.51 5.00 10.97
N THR A 74 -12.06 3.75 10.80
CA THR A 74 -11.49 2.95 11.88
C THR A 74 -10.18 2.27 11.49
N THR A 75 -9.38 1.91 12.50
CA THR A 75 -8.18 1.09 12.34
C THR A 75 -8.50 -0.27 11.69
N GLU A 76 -9.70 -0.81 11.91
CA GLU A 76 -10.12 -2.06 11.28
C GLU A 76 -10.35 -1.88 9.78
N ASP A 77 -10.97 -0.79 9.34
CA ASP A 77 -11.14 -0.49 7.91
C ASP A 77 -9.77 -0.35 7.20
N ALA A 78 -8.85 0.39 7.81
CA ALA A 78 -7.48 0.52 7.30
C ALA A 78 -6.79 -0.85 7.24
N TRP A 79 -6.97 -1.69 8.26
CA TRP A 79 -6.39 -3.03 8.28
C TRP A 79 -6.98 -3.95 7.21
N GLN A 80 -8.30 -3.97 7.04
CA GLN A 80 -8.98 -4.74 6.00
C GLN A 80 -8.50 -4.33 4.60
N TRP A 81 -8.33 -3.03 4.39
CA TRP A 81 -7.78 -2.51 3.14
C TRP A 81 -6.35 -2.98 2.91
N VAL A 82 -5.46 -2.88 3.91
CA VAL A 82 -4.09 -3.42 3.82
C VAL A 82 -4.09 -4.92 3.53
N GLN A 83 -5.00 -5.70 4.13
CA GLN A 83 -5.13 -7.14 3.82
C GLN A 83 -5.57 -7.38 2.38
N MET A 84 -6.51 -6.59 1.85
CA MET A 84 -6.92 -6.68 0.45
C MET A 84 -5.73 -6.42 -0.48
N ILE A 85 -4.97 -5.35 -0.25
CA ILE A 85 -3.76 -5.03 -1.04
C ILE A 85 -2.73 -6.16 -0.97
N ARG A 86 -2.53 -6.78 0.21
CA ARG A 86 -1.66 -7.97 0.35
C ARG A 86 -2.11 -9.10 -0.56
N VAL A 87 -3.40 -9.43 -0.53
CA VAL A 87 -3.97 -10.50 -1.36
C VAL A 87 -3.80 -10.19 -2.84
N GLU A 88 -4.05 -8.95 -3.27
CA GLU A 88 -3.90 -8.56 -4.68
C GLU A 88 -2.44 -8.59 -5.15
N LEU A 89 -1.47 -8.29 -4.28
CA LEU A 89 -0.04 -8.42 -4.58
C LEU A 89 0.41 -9.89 -4.70
N GLU A 90 -0.32 -10.83 -4.08
CA GLU A 90 -0.02 -12.27 -4.10
C GLU A 90 -0.59 -13.02 -5.30
N LYS A 91 -1.58 -12.43 -5.97
CA LYS A 91 -2.17 -12.99 -7.20
C LYS A 91 -1.25 -12.81 -8.40
#